data_AF-A0A0H5C7W4-F1
#
_entry.id   AF-A0A0H5C7W4-F1
#
_cell.length_a   1.000
_cell.length_b   1.000
_cell.length_c   1.000
_cell.angle_alpha   90.00
_cell.angle_beta   90.00
_cell.angle_gamma   90.00
#
_symmetry.space_group_name_H-M   'P 1'
#
loop_
_entity.id
_entity.type
_entity.pdbx_description
1 polymer ?
#
loop_
_entity_poly.entity_id
_entity_poly.type
_entity_poly.pdbx_seq_one_letter_code
_entity_poly.pdbx_strand_id
1 'polypeptide(L)'
;MSSTVLKTIPKGAKFSTLSQLRAAVQSTSVPDSKPEPPKQYEYGALNDVQKAFLDRVIRVDQAGELGANYIYAGQYLVLSSREPHLKPVLKHMWEQEIHHHNTFNALQVKHRVRPSFITPLWKLGAFSIGVGTALIGKEAAMACTVAVETVIGGHYNDQLRVLAGKFDIPAKDLLTGETVTGVTSDELHGLKETIRTFRDDELEHLDTAVEHDAEKAVPYWLLTEAIKLTCRAAIWTAERV
;
A
#
# COMPACT_ATOMS: atom_id res chain seq x y z
N MET A 1 38.05 44.25 32.61
CA MET A 1 37.97 44.59 31.17
C MET A 1 38.57 43.45 30.37
N SER A 2 37.75 42.59 29.76
CA SER A 2 38.15 41.81 28.58
C SER A 2 36.87 41.29 27.92
N SER A 3 36.63 41.77 26.71
CA SER A 3 35.41 41.57 25.91
C SER A 3 35.49 40.24 25.16
N THR A 4 34.51 39.36 25.36
CA THR A 4 34.36 38.13 24.59
C THR A 4 33.70 38.44 23.25
N VAL A 5 34.49 38.33 22.19
CA VAL A 5 34.10 38.55 20.80
C VAL A 5 33.03 37.55 20.35
N LEU A 6 31.86 38.07 20.00
CA LEU A 6 30.83 37.39 19.21
C LEU A 6 31.41 37.01 17.84
N LYS A 7 31.57 35.70 17.57
CA LYS A 7 31.84 35.21 16.21
C LYS A 7 30.58 35.35 15.36
N THR A 8 30.65 36.24 14.39
CA THR A 8 29.64 36.49 13.35
C THR A 8 29.48 35.29 12.42
N ILE A 9 28.23 34.94 12.13
CA ILE A 9 27.81 33.97 11.10
C ILE A 9 28.19 34.53 9.71
N PRO A 10 28.83 33.76 8.81
CA PRO A 10 29.13 34.25 7.47
C PRO A 10 27.85 34.40 6.64
N LYS A 11 27.59 35.62 6.16
CA LYS A 11 26.57 35.93 5.14
C LYS A 11 27.05 35.33 3.80
N GLY A 12 26.35 34.30 3.32
CA GLY A 12 26.61 33.76 1.97
C GLY A 12 26.33 32.28 1.72
N ALA A 13 25.65 31.55 2.61
CA ALA A 13 25.28 30.16 2.35
C ALA A 13 24.18 30.07 1.28
N LYS A 14 24.57 29.87 0.01
CA LYS A 14 23.65 29.43 -1.04
C LYS A 14 23.27 27.97 -0.74
N PHE A 15 22.12 27.75 -0.13
CA PHE A 15 21.52 26.43 0.04
C PHE A 15 21.11 25.87 -1.32
N SER A 16 22.03 25.20 -2.02
CA SER A 16 21.72 24.38 -3.20
C SER A 16 21.33 22.97 -2.74
N THR A 17 20.16 22.85 -2.13
CA THR A 17 19.60 21.55 -1.71
C THR A 17 19.33 20.61 -2.88
N LEU A 18 19.08 21.16 -4.08
CA LEU A 18 18.82 20.39 -5.30
C LEU A 18 20.07 19.72 -5.88
N SER A 19 21.26 20.32 -5.72
CA SER A 19 22.52 19.71 -6.17
C SER A 19 22.89 18.49 -5.31
N GLN A 20 22.70 18.62 -3.99
CA GLN A 20 22.96 17.54 -3.03
C GLN A 20 21.95 16.40 -3.16
N LEU A 21 20.67 16.70 -3.43
CA LEU A 21 19.66 15.69 -3.76
C LEU A 21 19.98 14.96 -5.07
N ARG A 22 20.45 15.65 -6.10
CA ARG A 22 20.85 15.03 -7.37
C ARG A 22 22.08 14.14 -7.23
N ALA A 23 23.04 14.54 -6.40
CA ALA A 23 24.21 13.73 -6.08
C ALA A 23 23.82 12.47 -5.27
N ALA A 24 22.88 12.59 -4.32
CA ALA A 24 22.38 11.46 -3.55
C ALA A 24 21.61 10.44 -4.41
N VAL A 25 20.85 10.91 -5.41
CA VAL A 25 20.14 10.07 -6.40
C VAL A 25 21.12 9.40 -7.39
N GLN A 26 22.28 10.00 -7.65
CA GLN A 26 23.33 9.39 -8.50
C GLN A 26 24.21 8.40 -7.74
N SER A 27 24.27 8.46 -6.40
CA SER A 27 25.05 7.54 -5.57
C SER A 27 24.33 6.24 -5.19
N THR A 28 23.04 6.09 -5.49
CA THR A 28 22.38 4.79 -5.46
C THR A 28 22.79 4.02 -6.70
N SER A 29 23.92 3.32 -6.59
CA SER A 29 24.31 2.26 -7.52
C SER A 29 23.11 1.34 -7.74
N VAL A 30 22.71 1.18 -9.01
CA VAL A 30 21.82 0.10 -9.45
C VAL A 30 22.38 -1.20 -8.84
N PRO A 31 21.59 -2.00 -8.11
CA PRO A 31 22.05 -3.30 -7.65
C PRO A 31 22.54 -4.07 -8.88
N ASP A 32 23.77 -4.57 -8.81
CA ASP A 32 24.38 -5.40 -9.85
C ASP A 32 23.39 -6.53 -10.19
N SER A 33 22.72 -6.41 -11.34
CA SER A 33 21.69 -7.36 -11.74
C SER A 33 22.40 -8.66 -12.07
N LYS A 34 22.32 -9.64 -11.16
CA LYS A 34 22.75 -11.01 -11.44
C LYS A 34 22.18 -11.41 -12.80
N PRO A 35 22.99 -12.00 -13.71
CA PRO A 35 22.50 -12.42 -15.01
C PRO A 35 21.30 -13.35 -14.81
N GLU A 36 20.15 -12.96 -15.36
CA GLU A 36 18.95 -13.79 -15.32
C GLU A 36 19.26 -15.13 -16.02
N PRO A 37 18.83 -16.26 -15.45
CA PRO A 37 18.95 -17.54 -16.13
C PRO A 37 18.24 -17.46 -17.50
N PRO A 38 18.70 -18.23 -18.50
CA PRO A 38 18.09 -18.20 -19.83
C PRO A 38 16.59 -18.48 -19.73
N LYS A 39 15.77 -17.64 -20.37
CA LYS A 39 14.31 -17.78 -20.39
C LYS A 39 13.96 -19.15 -20.97
N GLN A 40 13.24 -19.95 -20.19
CA GLN A 40 12.78 -21.29 -20.60
C GLN A 40 11.49 -21.21 -21.44
N TYR A 41 10.63 -20.23 -21.14
CA TYR A 41 9.31 -20.08 -21.76
C TYR A 41 9.14 -18.69 -22.37
N GLU A 42 8.51 -18.64 -23.54
CA GLU A 42 7.99 -17.43 -24.15
C GLU A 42 6.46 -17.38 -23.96
N TYR A 43 5.99 -16.48 -23.11
CA TYR A 43 4.57 -16.37 -22.78
C TYR A 43 3.79 -15.61 -23.86
N GLY A 44 2.59 -16.09 -24.16
CA GLY A 44 1.64 -15.36 -25.01
C GLY A 44 1.18 -14.04 -24.39
N ALA A 45 0.50 -13.21 -25.20
CA ALA A 45 -0.06 -11.96 -24.71
C ALA A 45 -1.31 -12.20 -23.85
N LEU A 46 -1.46 -11.40 -22.79
CA LEU A 46 -2.71 -11.34 -22.03
C LEU A 46 -3.88 -10.94 -22.94
N ASN A 47 -5.03 -11.60 -22.75
CA ASN A 47 -6.27 -11.18 -23.39
C ASN A 47 -6.82 -9.89 -22.75
N ASP A 48 -7.80 -9.26 -23.40
CA ASP A 48 -8.33 -7.97 -22.95
C ASP A 48 -8.98 -8.03 -21.57
N VAL A 49 -9.60 -9.16 -21.21
CA VAL A 49 -10.23 -9.37 -19.89
C VAL A 49 -9.17 -9.46 -18.79
N GLN A 50 -8.08 -10.19 -19.04
CA GLN A 50 -6.94 -10.32 -18.12
C GLN A 50 -6.21 -8.99 -17.93
N LYS A 51 -5.95 -8.25 -19.02
CA LYS A 51 -5.35 -6.91 -18.96
C LYS A 51 -6.23 -5.96 -18.15
N ALA A 52 -7.52 -5.89 -18.48
CA ALA A 52 -8.46 -5.02 -17.77
C ALA A 52 -8.59 -5.41 -16.28
N PHE A 53 -8.43 -6.68 -15.94
CA PHE A 53 -8.38 -7.13 -14.55
C PHE A 53 -7.13 -6.64 -13.83
N LEU A 54 -5.93 -6.83 -14.40
CA LEU A 54 -4.68 -6.35 -13.78
C LEU A 54 -4.66 -4.83 -13.61
N ASP A 55 -5.15 -4.09 -14.61
CA ASP A 55 -5.29 -2.63 -14.52
C ASP A 55 -6.22 -2.20 -13.39
N ARG A 56 -7.29 -2.97 -13.13
CA ARG A 56 -8.20 -2.71 -12.01
C ARG A 56 -7.54 -3.03 -10.68
N VAL A 57 -6.90 -4.20 -10.54
CA VAL A 57 -6.17 -4.62 -9.34
C VAL A 57 -5.17 -3.53 -8.92
N ILE A 58 -4.26 -3.15 -9.82
CA ILE A 58 -3.23 -2.16 -9.52
C ILE A 58 -3.83 -0.80 -9.15
N ARG A 59 -4.89 -0.35 -9.83
CA ARG A 59 -5.53 0.95 -9.52
C ARG A 59 -6.24 0.92 -8.17
N VAL A 60 -7.00 -0.13 -7.90
CA VAL A 60 -7.83 -0.24 -6.68
C VAL A 60 -6.94 -0.44 -5.47
N ASP A 61 -5.94 -1.33 -5.54
CA ASP A 61 -5.02 -1.57 -4.43
C ASP A 61 -4.23 -0.30 -4.12
N GLN A 62 -3.64 0.33 -5.14
CA GLN A 62 -2.94 1.61 -4.94
C GLN A 62 -3.81 2.66 -4.24
N ALA A 63 -5.10 2.76 -4.60
CA ALA A 63 -6.02 3.70 -3.97
C ALA A 63 -6.42 3.27 -2.54
N GLY A 64 -6.58 1.96 -2.30
CA GLY A 64 -6.87 1.37 -1.00
C GLY A 64 -5.74 1.61 0.00
N GLU A 65 -4.52 1.22 -0.36
CA GLU A 65 -3.30 1.40 0.45
C GLU A 65 -3.04 2.89 0.73
N LEU A 66 -3.34 3.76 -0.23
CA LEU A 66 -3.25 5.20 -0.01
C LEU A 66 -4.27 5.67 1.03
N GLY A 67 -5.48 5.14 1.00
CA GLY A 67 -6.51 5.39 2.00
C GLY A 67 -6.07 4.94 3.39
N ALA A 68 -5.65 3.69 3.53
CA ALA A 68 -5.15 3.11 4.78
C ALA A 68 -3.97 3.93 5.34
N ASN A 69 -2.98 4.25 4.52
CA ASN A 69 -1.87 5.13 4.89
C ASN A 69 -2.33 6.46 5.51
N TYR A 70 -3.34 7.12 4.92
CA TYR A 70 -3.87 8.37 5.49
C TYR A 70 -4.72 8.16 6.76
N ILE A 71 -5.42 7.02 6.90
CA ILE A 71 -6.11 6.66 8.15
C ILE A 71 -5.09 6.51 9.27
N TYR A 72 -4.02 5.72 9.06
CA TYR A 72 -2.96 5.55 10.06
C TYR A 72 -2.22 6.86 10.36
N ALA A 73 -1.96 7.69 9.35
CA ALA A 73 -1.39 9.02 9.57
C ALA A 73 -2.26 9.87 10.51
N GLY A 74 -3.58 9.83 10.33
CA GLY A 74 -4.54 10.53 11.19
C GLY A 74 -4.62 9.96 12.60
N GLN A 75 -4.64 8.63 12.72
CA GLN A 75 -4.64 7.95 14.01
C GLN A 75 -3.34 8.23 14.78
N TYR A 76 -2.18 8.10 14.12
CA TYR A 76 -0.87 8.35 14.70
C TYR A 76 -0.73 9.80 15.17
N LEU A 77 -1.23 10.78 14.41
CA LEU A 77 -1.23 12.19 14.81
C LEU A 77 -1.86 12.40 16.19
N VAL A 78 -2.95 11.71 16.49
CA VAL A 78 -3.70 11.89 17.74
C VAL A 78 -3.22 10.95 18.84
N LEU A 79 -3.13 9.64 18.56
CA LEU A 79 -2.86 8.61 19.56
C LEU A 79 -1.39 8.55 19.97
N SER A 80 -0.43 8.96 19.12
CA SER A 80 0.99 8.90 19.50
C SER A 80 1.35 9.73 20.74
N SER A 81 0.54 10.76 21.04
CA SER A 81 0.70 11.60 22.24
C SER A 81 -0.26 11.21 23.36
N ARG A 82 -1.48 10.75 23.03
CA ARG A 82 -2.50 10.38 24.03
C ARG A 82 -2.26 9.00 24.64
N GLU A 83 -1.77 8.07 23.84
CA GLU A 83 -1.50 6.68 24.20
C GLU A 83 -0.05 6.33 23.82
N PRO A 84 0.97 6.81 24.57
CA PRO A 84 2.37 6.65 24.19
C PRO A 84 2.81 5.18 23.99
N HIS A 85 2.14 4.25 24.67
CA HIS A 85 2.41 2.81 24.54
C HIS A 85 1.98 2.24 23.18
N LEU A 86 1.00 2.85 22.49
CA LEU A 86 0.57 2.45 21.14
C LEU A 86 1.43 3.03 20.02
N LYS A 87 2.25 4.04 20.32
CA LYS A 87 3.12 4.70 19.33
C LYS A 87 3.97 3.72 18.50
N PRO A 88 4.70 2.74 19.09
CA PRO A 88 5.48 1.79 18.29
C PRO A 88 4.59 0.91 17.40
N VAL A 89 3.45 0.47 17.92
CA VAL A 89 2.49 -0.40 17.21
C VAL A 89 1.88 0.33 16.02
N LEU A 90 1.35 1.53 16.23
CA LEU A 90 0.80 2.38 15.16
C LEU A 90 1.85 2.75 14.12
N LYS A 91 3.09 2.99 14.55
CA LYS A 91 4.19 3.32 13.62
C LYS A 91 4.55 2.12 12.75
N HIS A 92 4.55 0.91 13.33
CA HIS A 92 4.86 -0.31 12.61
C HIS A 92 3.82 -0.58 11.50
N MET A 93 2.54 -0.63 11.85
CA MET A 93 1.46 -0.82 10.86
C MET A 93 1.49 0.27 9.80
N TRP A 94 1.67 1.54 10.20
CA TRP A 94 1.74 2.65 9.24
C TRP A 94 2.94 2.55 8.28
N GLU A 95 4.09 2.05 8.73
CA GLU A 95 5.25 1.84 7.86
C GLU A 95 5.02 0.72 6.85
N GLN A 96 4.28 -0.34 7.21
CA GLN A 96 3.81 -1.36 6.27
C GLN A 96 2.86 -0.75 5.22
N GLU A 97 1.88 0.05 5.61
CA GLU A 97 0.97 0.72 4.66
C GLU A 97 1.69 1.66 3.68
N ILE A 98 2.71 2.37 4.15
CA ILE A 98 3.56 3.17 3.26
C ILE A 98 4.29 2.27 2.26
N HIS A 99 4.78 1.10 2.70
CA HIS A 99 5.42 0.12 1.83
C HIS A 99 4.45 -0.46 0.81
N HIS A 100 3.24 -0.86 1.22
CA HIS A 100 2.20 -1.39 0.34
C HIS A 100 1.84 -0.36 -0.75
N HIS A 101 1.52 0.86 -0.33
CA HIS A 101 1.21 1.96 -1.23
C HIS A 101 2.34 2.24 -2.24
N ASN A 102 3.59 2.30 -1.77
CA ASN A 102 4.72 2.56 -2.65
C ASN A 102 4.93 1.44 -3.68
N THR A 103 4.68 0.19 -3.28
CA THR A 103 4.77 -0.98 -4.15
C THR A 103 3.73 -0.90 -5.28
N PHE A 104 2.45 -0.66 -4.95
CA PHE A 104 1.43 -0.50 -6.00
C PHE A 104 1.58 0.77 -6.81
N ASN A 105 2.07 1.87 -6.22
CA ASN A 105 2.40 3.07 -6.98
C ASN A 105 3.51 2.80 -8.01
N ALA A 106 4.53 2.01 -7.66
CA ALA A 106 5.55 1.58 -8.61
C ALA A 106 4.97 0.67 -9.71
N LEU A 107 4.07 -0.26 -9.37
CA LEU A 107 3.36 -1.09 -10.35
C LEU A 107 2.48 -0.24 -11.29
N GLN A 108 1.78 0.75 -10.75
CA GLN A 108 0.94 1.67 -11.52
C GLN A 108 1.77 2.44 -12.56
N VAL A 109 2.96 2.93 -12.18
CA VAL A 109 3.89 3.59 -13.11
C VAL A 109 4.44 2.61 -14.14
N LYS A 110 4.91 1.43 -13.70
CA LYS A 110 5.50 0.40 -14.55
C LYS A 110 4.52 -0.05 -15.65
N HIS A 111 3.28 -0.28 -15.27
CA HIS A 111 2.23 -0.78 -16.17
C HIS A 111 1.40 0.33 -16.83
N ARG A 112 1.72 1.61 -16.54
CA ARG A 112 0.98 2.78 -17.04
C ARG A 112 -0.51 2.75 -16.74
N VAL A 113 -0.86 2.18 -15.58
CA VAL A 113 -2.23 2.12 -15.08
C VAL A 113 -2.65 3.53 -14.67
N ARG A 114 -3.85 3.94 -15.06
CA ARG A 114 -4.37 5.26 -14.69
C ARG A 114 -4.70 5.28 -13.19
N PRO A 115 -4.30 6.33 -12.44
CA PRO A 115 -4.75 6.53 -11.07
C PRO A 115 -6.25 6.77 -10.98
N SER A 116 -6.85 6.45 -9.83
CA SER A 116 -8.26 6.77 -9.62
C SER A 116 -8.46 8.29 -9.55
N PHE A 117 -9.41 8.81 -10.32
CA PHE A 117 -9.64 10.26 -10.46
C PHE A 117 -9.99 10.96 -9.13
N ILE A 118 -10.65 10.23 -8.23
CA ILE A 118 -11.20 10.73 -6.96
C ILE A 118 -10.21 10.67 -5.79
N THR A 119 -8.97 10.29 -6.07
CA THR A 119 -7.88 10.17 -5.08
C THR A 119 -7.75 11.38 -4.13
N PRO A 120 -7.79 12.65 -4.57
CA PRO A 120 -7.64 13.78 -3.65
C PRO A 120 -8.73 13.85 -2.56
N LEU A 121 -9.97 13.54 -2.93
CA LEU A 121 -11.10 13.51 -1.99
C LEU A 121 -10.94 12.38 -0.98
N TRP A 122 -10.49 11.21 -1.43
CA TRP A 122 -10.26 10.07 -0.55
C TRP A 122 -9.16 10.29 0.47
N LYS A 123 -8.04 10.92 0.08
CA LYS A 123 -6.96 11.26 1.03
C LYS A 123 -7.47 12.08 2.20
N LEU A 124 -8.25 13.12 1.90
CA LEU A 124 -8.82 13.98 2.92
C LEU A 124 -9.84 13.22 3.79
N GLY A 125 -10.71 12.43 3.17
CA GLY A 125 -11.71 11.61 3.88
C GLY A 125 -11.06 10.58 4.81
N ALA A 126 -10.10 9.82 4.29
CA ALA A 126 -9.32 8.82 5.02
C ALA A 126 -8.61 9.43 6.24
N PHE A 127 -7.87 10.51 6.03
CA PHE A 127 -7.21 11.22 7.13
C PHE A 127 -8.21 11.72 8.18
N SER A 128 -9.35 12.25 7.73
CA SER A 128 -10.41 12.74 8.63
C SER A 128 -11.05 11.61 9.44
N ILE A 129 -11.25 10.43 8.85
CA ILE A 129 -11.72 9.23 9.55
C ILE A 129 -10.69 8.77 10.59
N GLY A 130 -9.41 8.72 10.22
CA GLY A 130 -8.33 8.35 11.12
C GLY A 130 -8.22 9.28 12.33
N VAL A 131 -8.21 10.60 12.10
CA VAL A 131 -8.24 11.60 13.17
C VAL A 131 -9.52 11.51 13.99
N GLY A 132 -10.68 11.42 13.35
CA GLY A 132 -11.98 11.41 14.01
C GLY A 132 -12.15 10.23 14.97
N THR A 133 -11.80 9.02 14.52
CA THR A 133 -11.89 7.81 15.35
C THR A 133 -10.88 7.84 16.49
N ALA A 134 -9.65 8.30 16.24
CA ALA A 134 -8.65 8.49 17.28
C ALA A 134 -9.00 9.59 18.31
N LEU A 135 -9.75 10.62 17.90
CA LEU A 135 -10.26 11.63 18.82
C LEU A 135 -11.32 11.07 19.77
N ILE A 136 -12.12 10.09 19.32
CA ILE A 136 -13.12 9.39 20.14
C ILE A 136 -12.41 8.51 21.18
N GLY A 137 -11.39 7.75 20.78
CA GLY A 137 -10.60 6.91 21.68
C GLY A 137 -9.78 5.86 20.95
N LYS A 138 -8.92 5.16 21.70
CA LYS A 138 -8.10 4.08 21.12
C LYS A 138 -8.97 2.95 20.57
N GLU A 139 -10.05 2.60 21.27
CA GLU A 139 -10.94 1.50 20.90
C GLU A 139 -11.64 1.81 19.57
N ALA A 140 -12.07 3.06 19.37
CA ALA A 140 -12.71 3.50 18.12
C ALA A 140 -11.71 3.54 16.96
N ALA A 141 -10.46 3.95 17.18
CA ALA A 141 -9.40 3.88 16.18
C ALA A 141 -9.08 2.43 15.80
N MET A 142 -8.92 1.53 16.77
CA MET A 142 -8.68 0.12 16.51
C MET A 142 -9.88 -0.54 15.81
N ALA A 143 -11.12 -0.17 16.15
CA ALA A 143 -12.30 -0.61 15.42
C ALA A 143 -12.30 -0.12 13.96
N CYS A 144 -11.83 1.11 13.71
CA CYS A 144 -11.61 1.60 12.36
C CYS A 144 -10.60 0.74 11.59
N THR A 145 -9.47 0.41 12.22
CA THR A 145 -8.46 -0.50 11.65
C THR A 145 -9.08 -1.84 11.29
N VAL A 146 -9.76 -2.52 12.24
CA VAL A 146 -10.44 -3.80 11.95
C VAL A 146 -11.36 -3.70 10.74
N ALA A 147 -12.14 -2.62 10.65
CA ALA A 147 -13.08 -2.43 9.54
C ALA A 147 -12.38 -2.25 8.18
N VAL A 148 -11.28 -1.50 8.13
CA VAL A 148 -10.51 -1.24 6.91
C VAL A 148 -9.79 -2.52 6.46
N GLU A 149 -9.05 -3.18 7.37
CA GLU A 149 -8.22 -4.33 6.99
C GLU A 149 -9.06 -5.56 6.65
N THR A 150 -10.25 -5.68 7.26
CA THR A 150 -11.24 -6.70 6.84
C THR A 150 -11.62 -6.53 5.36
N VAL A 151 -11.78 -5.29 4.90
CA VAL A 151 -12.20 -5.01 3.51
C VAL A 151 -11.02 -5.15 2.56
N ILE A 152 -9.84 -4.63 2.92
CA ILE A 152 -8.62 -4.72 2.10
C ILE A 152 -8.14 -6.18 2.00
N GLY A 153 -7.97 -6.89 3.12
CA GLY A 153 -7.60 -8.30 3.14
C GLY A 153 -8.62 -9.21 2.43
N GLY A 154 -9.91 -8.86 2.50
CA GLY A 154 -10.96 -9.50 1.70
C GLY A 154 -10.74 -9.32 0.19
N HIS A 155 -10.40 -8.10 -0.23
CA HIS A 155 -10.12 -7.77 -1.62
C HIS A 155 -8.92 -8.55 -2.16
N TYR A 156 -7.81 -8.62 -1.41
CA TYR A 156 -6.64 -9.42 -1.79
C TYR A 156 -6.97 -10.91 -1.94
N ASN A 157 -7.78 -11.47 -1.05
CA ASN A 157 -8.23 -12.86 -1.18
C ASN A 157 -9.02 -13.11 -2.47
N ASP A 158 -9.91 -12.19 -2.83
CA ASP A 158 -10.67 -12.29 -4.09
C ASP A 158 -9.76 -12.20 -5.32
N GLN A 159 -8.76 -11.31 -5.28
CA GLN A 159 -7.78 -11.20 -6.36
C GLN A 159 -6.96 -12.48 -6.52
N LEU A 160 -6.43 -13.04 -5.43
CA LEU A 160 -5.65 -14.29 -5.46
C LEU A 160 -6.45 -15.44 -6.07
N ARG A 161 -7.75 -15.55 -5.73
CA ARG A 161 -8.65 -16.55 -6.34
C ARG A 161 -8.75 -16.39 -7.86
N VAL A 162 -8.88 -15.15 -8.33
CA VAL A 162 -8.95 -14.86 -9.78
C VAL A 162 -7.62 -15.14 -10.47
N LEU A 163 -6.50 -14.69 -9.88
CA LEU A 163 -5.15 -14.91 -10.42
C LEU A 163 -4.77 -16.40 -10.45
N ALA A 164 -5.31 -17.21 -9.53
CA ALA A 164 -5.10 -18.66 -9.52
C ALA A 164 -5.87 -19.39 -10.64
N GLY A 165 -7.11 -18.95 -10.95
CA GLY A 165 -8.00 -19.69 -11.85
C GLY A 165 -8.17 -19.13 -13.27
N LYS A 166 -7.86 -17.85 -13.52
CA LYS A 166 -8.20 -17.16 -14.79
C LYS A 166 -7.00 -16.63 -15.58
N PHE A 167 -5.80 -16.99 -15.16
CA PHE A 167 -4.55 -16.51 -15.75
C PHE A 167 -3.68 -17.65 -16.29
N ASP A 168 -4.31 -18.66 -16.90
CA ASP A 168 -3.61 -19.66 -17.69
C ASP A 168 -3.26 -19.08 -19.06
N ILE A 169 -2.00 -18.69 -19.23
CA ILE A 169 -1.49 -18.09 -20.47
C ILE A 169 -0.68 -19.16 -21.19
N PRO A 170 -1.01 -19.50 -22.45
CA PRO A 170 -0.22 -20.45 -23.20
C PRO A 170 1.22 -19.91 -23.35
N ALA A 171 2.18 -20.77 -23.06
CA ALA A 171 3.59 -20.45 -23.17
C ALA A 171 4.26 -21.42 -24.14
N LYS A 172 5.17 -20.93 -24.95
CA LYS A 172 6.00 -21.76 -25.82
C LYS A 172 7.27 -22.13 -25.06
N ASP A 173 7.50 -23.43 -24.90
CA ASP A 173 8.77 -23.94 -24.38
C ASP A 173 9.85 -23.75 -25.45
N LEU A 174 10.92 -23.03 -25.10
CA LEU A 174 12.00 -22.70 -26.02
C LEU A 174 12.96 -23.87 -26.26
N LEU A 175 12.92 -24.92 -25.44
CA LEU A 175 13.73 -26.13 -25.60
C LEU A 175 13.05 -27.15 -26.51
N THR A 176 11.74 -27.35 -26.35
CA THR A 176 10.96 -28.36 -27.09
C THR A 176 10.19 -27.78 -28.27
N GLY A 177 9.91 -26.47 -28.24
CA GLY A 177 9.05 -25.79 -29.22
C GLY A 177 7.56 -26.03 -28.99
N GLU A 178 7.17 -26.82 -27.99
CA GLU A 178 5.79 -27.17 -27.69
C GLU A 178 5.07 -26.03 -26.95
N THR A 179 3.76 -25.94 -27.15
CA THR A 179 2.92 -25.02 -26.37
C THR A 179 2.46 -25.73 -25.12
N VAL A 180 2.86 -25.19 -23.96
CA VAL A 180 2.46 -25.67 -22.64
C VAL A 180 1.44 -24.71 -22.02
N THR A 181 0.53 -25.27 -21.24
CA THR A 181 -0.45 -24.56 -20.42
C THR A 181 -0.22 -24.88 -18.95
N GLY A 182 -0.63 -24.01 -18.04
CA GLY A 182 -0.47 -24.16 -16.60
C GLY A 182 0.85 -23.60 -16.04
N VAL A 183 1.71 -23.00 -16.88
CA VAL A 183 2.95 -22.36 -16.45
C VAL A 183 2.69 -20.88 -16.17
N THR A 184 3.09 -20.41 -14.99
CA THR A 184 2.90 -19.01 -14.56
C THR A 184 4.17 -18.21 -14.83
N SER A 185 4.05 -17.01 -15.43
CA SER A 185 5.18 -16.11 -15.63
C SER A 185 5.72 -15.58 -14.31
N ASP A 186 7.03 -15.29 -14.26
CA ASP A 186 7.68 -14.76 -13.05
C ASP A 186 7.04 -13.45 -12.58
N GLU A 187 6.57 -12.62 -13.50
CA GLU A 187 5.86 -11.37 -13.18
C GLU A 187 4.51 -11.62 -12.51
N LEU A 188 3.72 -12.57 -13.03
CA LEU A 188 2.44 -12.93 -12.43
C LEU A 188 2.62 -13.66 -11.09
N HIS A 189 3.65 -14.51 -11.00
CA HIS A 189 4.05 -15.12 -9.74
C HIS A 189 4.44 -14.05 -8.72
N GLY A 190 5.30 -13.10 -9.09
CA GLY A 190 5.72 -11.99 -8.24
C GLY A 190 4.53 -11.16 -7.74
N LEU A 191 3.58 -10.83 -8.61
CA LEU A 191 2.35 -10.13 -8.21
C LEU A 191 1.51 -10.95 -7.21
N LYS A 192 1.34 -12.26 -7.44
CA LYS A 192 0.63 -13.14 -6.50
C LYS A 192 1.34 -13.20 -5.14
N GLU A 193 2.66 -13.26 -5.13
CA GLU A 193 3.44 -13.22 -3.89
C GLU A 193 3.25 -11.89 -3.16
N THR A 194 3.38 -10.75 -3.85
CA THR A 194 3.14 -9.42 -3.26
C THR A 194 1.75 -9.31 -2.65
N ILE A 195 0.70 -9.69 -3.39
CA ILE A 195 -0.68 -9.66 -2.88
C ILE A 195 -0.85 -10.59 -1.68
N ARG A 196 -0.20 -11.77 -1.68
CA ARG A 196 -0.27 -12.70 -0.55
C ARG A 196 0.39 -12.12 0.69
N THR A 197 1.58 -11.56 0.55
CA THR A 197 2.30 -10.92 1.65
C THR A 197 1.48 -9.79 2.25
N PHE A 198 0.98 -8.86 1.44
CA PHE A 198 0.20 -7.74 1.97
C PHE A 198 -1.10 -8.20 2.61
N ARG A 199 -1.79 -9.19 2.04
CA ARG A 199 -2.95 -9.81 2.71
C ARG A 199 -2.59 -10.35 4.10
N ASP A 200 -1.44 -10.97 4.25
CA ASP A 200 -1.01 -11.52 5.54
C ASP A 200 -0.64 -10.40 6.52
N ASP A 201 -0.04 -9.30 6.04
CA ASP A 201 0.18 -8.07 6.80
C ASP A 201 -1.17 -7.44 7.26
N GLU A 202 -2.19 -7.37 6.39
CA GLU A 202 -3.53 -6.88 6.76
C GLU A 202 -4.19 -7.72 7.87
N LEU A 203 -3.97 -9.03 7.85
CA LEU A 203 -4.47 -9.92 8.91
C LEU A 203 -3.74 -9.66 10.23
N GLU A 204 -2.42 -9.43 10.20
CA GLU A 204 -1.65 -9.02 11.38
C GLU A 204 -2.17 -7.69 11.96
N HIS A 205 -2.47 -6.70 11.11
CA HIS A 205 -3.01 -5.40 11.53
C HIS A 205 -4.39 -5.56 12.17
N LEU A 206 -5.25 -6.39 11.58
CA LEU A 206 -6.56 -6.71 12.12
C LEU A 206 -6.45 -7.36 13.51
N ASP A 207 -5.61 -8.39 13.64
CA ASP A 207 -5.39 -9.10 14.89
C ASP A 207 -4.83 -8.16 15.95
N THR A 208 -3.84 -7.34 15.59
CA THR A 208 -3.26 -6.30 16.45
C THR A 208 -4.34 -5.34 16.95
N ALA A 209 -5.24 -4.89 16.08
CA ALA A 209 -6.32 -3.99 16.47
C ALA A 209 -7.31 -4.65 17.46
N VAL A 210 -7.61 -5.94 17.28
CA VAL A 210 -8.42 -6.71 18.24
C VAL A 210 -7.72 -6.83 19.59
N GLU A 211 -6.42 -7.16 19.61
CA GLU A 211 -5.60 -7.19 20.82
C GLU A 211 -5.57 -5.85 21.56
N HIS A 212 -5.67 -4.75 20.81
CA HIS A 212 -5.72 -3.39 21.33
C HIS A 212 -7.14 -2.85 21.58
N ASP A 213 -8.08 -3.75 21.92
CA ASP A 213 -9.42 -3.43 22.41
C ASP A 213 -10.40 -2.87 21.37
N ALA A 214 -10.23 -3.16 20.07
CA ALA A 214 -11.17 -2.72 19.03
C ALA A 214 -12.63 -3.01 19.38
N GLU A 215 -12.94 -4.22 19.88
CA GLU A 215 -14.29 -4.68 20.19
C GLU A 215 -14.97 -3.90 21.33
N LYS A 216 -14.19 -3.15 22.12
CA LYS A 216 -14.72 -2.30 23.20
C LYS A 216 -15.22 -0.94 22.71
N ALA A 217 -15.10 -0.63 21.42
CA ALA A 217 -15.66 0.60 20.86
C ALA A 217 -17.18 0.62 21.06
N VAL A 218 -17.75 1.81 21.31
CA VAL A 218 -19.18 1.95 21.59
C VAL A 218 -19.83 2.92 20.60
N PRO A 219 -20.78 2.48 19.76
CA PRO A 219 -21.10 1.08 19.41
C PRO A 219 -20.18 0.49 18.33
N TYR A 220 -19.45 -0.59 18.66
CA TYR A 220 -18.51 -1.28 17.75
C TYR A 220 -19.12 -1.71 16.43
N TRP A 221 -20.25 -2.43 16.48
CA TRP A 221 -20.90 -2.96 15.27
C TRP A 221 -21.28 -1.85 14.29
N LEU A 222 -21.80 -0.72 14.80
CA LEU A 222 -22.27 0.37 13.96
C LEU A 222 -21.08 1.10 13.34
N LEU A 223 -20.04 1.36 14.13
CA LEU A 223 -18.81 2.01 13.67
C LEU A 223 -18.14 1.18 12.58
N THR A 224 -17.92 -0.11 12.84
CA THR A 224 -17.23 -1.01 11.91
C THR A 224 -18.03 -1.22 10.62
N GLU A 225 -19.33 -1.47 10.69
CA GLU A 225 -20.14 -1.69 9.48
C GLU A 225 -20.30 -0.41 8.65
N ALA A 226 -20.38 0.77 9.28
CA ALA A 226 -20.40 2.04 8.56
C ALA A 226 -19.09 2.31 7.81
N ILE A 227 -17.95 2.01 8.45
CA ILE A 227 -16.62 2.16 7.81
C ILE A 227 -16.45 1.13 6.69
N LYS A 228 -16.81 -0.15 6.92
CA LYS A 228 -16.77 -1.18 5.87
C LYS A 228 -17.62 -0.79 4.65
N LEU A 229 -18.82 -0.26 4.87
CA LEU A 229 -19.68 0.24 3.79
C LEU A 229 -18.99 1.37 3.01
N THR A 230 -18.35 2.29 3.71
CA THR A 230 -17.59 3.40 3.11
C THR A 230 -16.42 2.87 2.27
N CYS A 231 -15.62 1.94 2.80
CA CYS A 231 -14.52 1.32 2.08
C CYS A 231 -14.98 0.56 0.84
N ARG A 232 -16.06 -0.22 0.94
CA ARG A 232 -16.63 -0.94 -0.22
C ARG A 232 -17.14 0.02 -1.29
N ALA A 233 -17.75 1.13 -0.90
CA ALA A 233 -18.17 2.16 -1.84
C ALA A 233 -16.96 2.83 -2.53
N ALA A 234 -15.88 3.09 -1.79
CA ALA A 234 -14.64 3.62 -2.35
C ALA A 234 -14.02 2.65 -3.37
N ILE A 235 -13.91 1.36 -3.03
CA ILE A 235 -13.44 0.30 -3.94
C ILE A 235 -14.29 0.24 -5.21
N TRP A 236 -15.62 0.13 -5.04
CA TRP A 236 -16.57 0.08 -6.17
C TRP A 236 -16.40 1.26 -7.12
N THR A 237 -16.11 2.44 -6.56
CA THR A 237 -15.88 3.65 -7.34
C THR A 237 -14.51 3.61 -8.03
N ALA A 238 -13.43 3.26 -7.33
CA ALA A 238 -12.07 3.15 -7.88
C ALA A 238 -11.95 2.06 -8.98
N GLU A 239 -12.76 1.01 -8.92
CA GLU A 239 -12.86 0.01 -10.00
C GLU A 239 -13.31 0.64 -11.33
N ARG A 240 -14.17 1.66 -11.26
CA ARG A 240 -14.87 2.26 -12.41
C ARG A 240 -14.23 3.53 -12.94
N VAL A 241 -13.57 4.33 -12.09
CA VAL A 241 -13.02 5.66 -12.41
C VAL A 241 -11.59 5.88 -11.95
#